data_AF-A0A8S3Z972-F1
#
_entry.id   AF-A0A8S3Z972-F1
#
_cell.length_a   1.000
_cell.length_b   1.000
_cell.length_c   1.000
_cell.angle_alpha   90.00
_cell.angle_beta   90.00
_cell.angle_gamma   90.00
#
_symmetry.space_group_name_H-M   'P 1'
#
loop_
_entity.id
_entity.type
_entity.pdbx_description
1 polymer ?
#
loop_
_entity_poly.entity_id
_entity_poly.type
_entity_poly.pdbx_seq_one_letter_code
_entity_poly.pdbx_strand_id
1 'polypeptide(L)' 'ETMRLDTGLIIEVWNKGMLWDKLLGLHWLPLRKIQHSNEEGSGKWLTLDSELVINNGEVVGTHIPTEHRILIDARFELPY' A
#
# COMPACT_ATOMS: atom_id res chain seq x y z
N GLU A 1 14.38 -11.62 8.03
CA GLU A 1 13.83 -12.22 6.80
C GLU A 1 12.30 -12.20 6.87
N THR A 2 11.61 -11.58 5.91
CA THR A 2 10.14 -11.54 5.92
C THR A 2 9.61 -12.87 5.40
N MET A 3 9.37 -13.83 6.29
CA MET A 3 8.96 -15.19 5.93
C MET A 3 7.48 -15.30 5.48
N ARG A 4 6.72 -14.19 5.43
CA ARG A 4 5.29 -14.13 5.06
C ARG A 4 5.01 -13.18 3.89
N LEU A 5 5.55 -13.51 2.72
CA LEU A 5 5.27 -12.77 1.48
C LEU A 5 3.84 -12.97 0.96
N ASP A 6 3.07 -13.89 1.52
CA ASP A 6 1.64 -14.09 1.27
C ASP A 6 0.75 -12.91 1.74
N THR A 7 1.31 -11.96 2.48
CA THR A 7 0.63 -10.75 2.96
C THR A 7 0.87 -9.53 2.05
N GLY A 8 0.43 -8.35 2.50
CA GLY A 8 0.60 -7.08 1.78
C GLY A 8 0.86 -5.90 2.71
N LEU A 9 1.42 -4.83 2.13
CA LEU A 9 1.53 -3.52 2.76
C LEU A 9 0.23 -2.75 2.53
N ILE A 10 -0.39 -2.27 3.61
CA ILE A 10 -1.51 -1.32 3.53
C ILE A 10 -0.91 0.09 3.56
N ILE A 11 -1.25 0.88 2.54
CA ILE A 11 -0.90 2.29 2.44
C ILE A 11 -2.16 3.09 2.73
N GLU A 12 -2.10 4.00 3.70
CA GLU A 12 -3.21 4.87 4.05
C GLU A 12 -2.78 6.33 3.92
N VAL A 13 -3.61 7.14 3.25
CA VAL A 13 -3.40 8.58 3.14
C VAL A 13 -4.46 9.29 3.96
N TRP A 14 -4.00 10.05 4.96
CA TRP A 14 -4.86 10.78 5.88
C TRP A 14 -4.68 12.28 5.70
N ASN A 15 -5.79 13.01 5.60
CA ASN A 15 -5.80 14.46 5.66
C ASN A 15 -5.96 14.90 7.12
N LYS A 16 -5.01 15.72 7.59
CA LYS A 16 -5.01 16.20 8.96
C LYS A 16 -6.17 17.17 9.21
N GLY A 17 -7.00 16.89 10.20
CA GLY A 17 -8.07 17.79 10.61
C GLY A 17 -7.79 18.49 11.94
N MET A 18 -8.67 19.43 12.30
CA MET A 18 -8.56 20.16 13.58
C MET A 18 -8.97 19.30 14.77
N LEU A 19 -10.00 18.45 14.60
CA LEU A 19 -10.54 17.59 15.66
C LEU A 19 -10.33 16.10 15.36
N TRP A 20 -10.40 15.70 14.09
CA TRP A 20 -10.13 14.33 13.63
C TRP A 20 -9.52 14.36 12.24
N ASP A 21 -8.68 13.38 11.95
CA ASP A 21 -8.12 13.18 10.62
C ASP A 21 -9.13 12.45 9.73
N LYS A 22 -9.12 12.76 8.43
CA LYS A 22 -10.01 12.16 7.43
C LYS A 22 -9.21 11.27 6.49
N LEU A 23 -9.58 10.00 6.39
CA LEU A 23 -9.02 9.09 5.39
C LEU A 23 -9.35 9.63 3.97
N LEU A 24 -8.31 9.83 3.17
CA LEU A 24 -8.44 10.17 1.74
C LEU A 24 -8.50 8.92 0.88
N GLY A 25 -7.76 7.88 1.26
CA GLY A 25 -7.86 6.59 0.61
C GLY A 25 -6.74 5.63 0.97
N LEU A 26 -6.85 4.43 0.41
CA LEU A 26 -6.13 3.23 0.78
C LEU A 26 -5.53 2.57 -0.47
N HIS A 27 -4.42 1.87 -0.33
CA HIS A 27 -3.94 0.94 -1.35
C HIS A 27 -3.36 -0.30 -0.68
N TRP A 28 -3.75 -1.49 -1.16
CA TRP A 28 -3.14 -2.74 -0.71
C TRP A 28 -2.11 -3.23 -1.73
N LEU A 29 -0.83 -3.24 -1.33
CA LEU A 29 0.30 -3.68 -2.16
C LEU A 29 0.76 -5.08 -1.71
N PRO A 30 0.49 -6.15 -2.48
CA PRO A 30 0.97 -7.49 -2.14
C PRO A 30 2.49 -7.51 -2.07
N LEU A 31 3.07 -8.08 -1.02
CA LEU A 31 4.54 -8.13 -0.86
C LEU A 31 5.22 -8.90 -1.99
N ARG A 32 4.58 -9.94 -2.53
CA ARG A 32 5.06 -10.67 -3.73
C ARG A 32 5.19 -9.82 -5.00
N LYS A 33 4.54 -8.67 -5.07
CA LYS A 33 4.65 -7.74 -6.21
C LYS A 33 5.76 -6.69 -6.02
N ILE A 34 6.40 -6.65 -4.86
CA ILE A 34 7.51 -5.75 -4.56
C ILE A 34 8.80 -6.38 -5.08
N GLN A 35 9.56 -5.61 -5.86
CA GLN A 35 10.84 -6.05 -6.43
C GLN A 35 11.95 -6.09 -5.39
N HIS A 36 12.99 -6.86 -5.65
CA HIS A 36 14.23 -6.79 -4.87
C HIS A 36 15.24 -5.91 -5.60
N SER A 37 15.79 -4.90 -4.92
CA SER A 37 16.76 -3.95 -5.47
C SER A 37 17.47 -3.20 -4.34
N ASN A 38 18.75 -2.92 -4.52
CA ASN A 38 19.52 -2.01 -3.66
C ASN A 38 19.50 -0.55 -4.16
N GLU A 39 18.92 -0.31 -5.34
CA GLU A 39 18.82 1.01 -5.96
C GLU A 39 17.41 1.59 -5.85
N GLU A 40 17.32 2.91 -5.70
CA GLU A 40 16.05 3.65 -5.74
C GLU A 40 15.40 3.60 -7.13
N GLY A 41 14.10 3.38 -7.16
CA GLY A 41 13.31 3.37 -8.38
C GLY A 41 12.59 4.69 -8.65
N SER A 42 12.00 4.81 -9.84
CA SER A 42 11.17 5.97 -10.22
C SER A 42 9.78 5.99 -9.55
N GLY A 43 9.41 4.91 -8.86
CA GLY A 43 8.08 4.69 -8.32
C GLY A 43 6.99 4.45 -9.37
N LYS A 44 5.77 4.20 -8.90
CA LYS A 44 4.55 4.02 -9.70
C LYS A 44 3.39 4.80 -9.11
N TRP A 45 2.58 5.40 -9.97
CA TRP A 45 1.31 6.01 -9.54
C TRP A 45 0.30 4.92 -9.23
N LEU A 46 -0.25 4.96 -8.02
CA LEU A 46 -1.26 4.04 -7.51
C LEU A 46 -2.55 4.81 -7.25
N THR A 47 -3.68 4.27 -7.71
CA THR A 47 -5.01 4.79 -7.33
C THR A 47 -5.29 4.41 -5.88
N LEU A 48 -5.90 5.35 -5.15
CA LEU A 48 -6.37 5.11 -3.80
C LEU A 48 -7.86 4.77 -3.81
N ASP A 49 -8.23 3.79 -3.02
CA ASP A 49 -9.58 3.26 -2.85
C ASP A 49 -10.15 3.67 -1.48
N SER A 50 -11.46 3.66 -1.30
CA SER A 50 -12.08 4.11 -0.04
C SER A 50 -12.26 3.01 1.01
N GLU A 51 -12.22 1.73 0.65
CA GLU A 51 -12.44 0.64 1.61
C GLU A 51 -11.47 -0.54 1.43
N LEU A 52 -11.24 -1.28 2.52
CA LEU A 52 -10.50 -2.53 2.53
C LEU A 52 -11.39 -3.71 2.14
N VAL A 53 -10.83 -4.67 1.42
CA VAL A 53 -11.45 -5.99 1.21
C VAL A 53 -10.85 -6.96 2.24
N ILE A 54 -11.71 -7.51 3.09
CA ILE A 54 -11.32 -8.44 4.16
C ILE A 54 -11.91 -9.82 3.87
N ASN A 55 -11.07 -10.85 3.90
CA ASN A 55 -11.47 -12.25 3.75
C ASN A 55 -10.88 -13.06 4.90
N ASN A 56 -11.72 -13.81 5.64
CA ASN A 56 -11.32 -14.61 6.80
C ASN A 56 -10.48 -13.84 7.85
N GLY A 57 -10.76 -12.54 8.02
CA GLY A 57 -10.04 -11.67 8.97
C GLY A 57 -8.72 -11.09 8.46
N GLU A 58 -8.33 -11.38 7.21
CA GLU A 58 -7.13 -10.84 6.58
C GLU A 58 -7.47 -9.85 5.47
N VAL A 59 -6.64 -8.81 5.31
CA VAL A 59 -6.78 -7.84 4.21
C VAL A 59 -6.22 -8.46 2.93
N VAL A 60 -7.08 -8.53 1.91
CA VAL A 60 -6.75 -9.14 0.61
C VAL A 60 -6.82 -8.15 -0.56
N GLY A 61 -7.14 -6.88 -0.28
CA GLY A 61 -7.24 -5.85 -1.29
C GLY A 61 -7.90 -4.58 -0.79
N THR A 62 -8.19 -3.70 -1.73
CA THR A 62 -9.00 -2.49 -1.56
C THR A 62 -10.05 -2.43 -2.68
N HIS A 63 -11.13 -1.68 -2.48
CA HIS A 63 -12.13 -1.45 -3.52
C HIS A 63 -12.77 -0.05 -3.43
N ILE A 64 -13.56 0.31 -4.44
CA ILE A 64 -14.21 1.62 -4.60
C ILE A 64 -13.17 2.74 -4.82
N PRO A 65 -12.80 3.01 -6.08
CA PRO A 65 -11.81 4.02 -6.41
C PRO A 65 -12.21 5.42 -5.95
N THR A 66 -11.26 6.14 -5.40
CA THR A 66 -11.33 7.59 -5.19
C THR A 66 -10.70 8.33 -6.37
N GLU A 67 -10.77 9.67 -6.36
CA GLU A 67 -10.06 10.51 -7.33
C GLU A 67 -8.58 10.73 -6.98
N HIS A 68 -8.12 10.21 -5.83
CA HIS A 68 -6.78 10.42 -5.34
C HIS A 68 -5.79 9.36 -5.86
N ARG A 69 -4.54 9.78 -6.05
CA ARG A 69 -3.43 8.89 -6.40
C ARG A 69 -2.19 9.24 -5.60
N ILE A 70 -1.33 8.25 -5.37
CA ILE A 70 -0.03 8.40 -4.71
C ILE A 70 1.09 7.81 -5.58
N LEU A 71 2.26 8.44 -5.61
CA LEU A 71 3.46 7.91 -6.25
C LEU A 71 4.30 7.19 -5.19
N ILE A 72 4.55 5.89 -5.36
CA ILE A 72 5.33 5.09 -4.42
C ILE A 72 6.41 4.29 -5.15
N ASP A 73 7.63 4.35 -4.61
CA ASP A 73 8.68 3.36 -4.86
C ASP A 73 8.80 2.43 -3.64
N ALA A 74 8.79 1.12 -3.88
CA ALA A 74 8.92 0.10 -2.84
C ALA A 74 9.82 -1.03 -3.34
N ARG A 75 10.78 -1.43 -2.51
CA ARG A 75 11.75 -2.48 -2.81
C ARG A 75 12.18 -3.22 -1.55
N PHE A 76 12.49 -4.51 -1.71
CA PHE A 76 13.26 -5.25 -0.73
C PHE A 76 14.74 -5.15 -1.06
N GLU A 77 15.59 -4.87 -0.08
CA GLU A 77 17.04 -4.93 -0.28
C GLU A 77 17.49 -6.39 -0.46
N LEU A 78 18.56 -6.60 -1.23
CA LEU A 78 19.15 -7.92 -1.42
C LEU A 78 19.89 -8.36 -0.14
N PRO A 79 19.86 -9.66 0.22
CA PRO A 79 20.68 -10.18 1.30
C PRO A 79 22.17 -9.91 1.05
N TYR A 80 22.92 -9.69 2.13
CA TYR A 80 24.37 -9.54 2.10
C TYR A 80 25.08 -10.89 1.96
#